data_AF-A0A6G3YZB0-F1
#
_entry.id   AF-A0A6G3YZB0-F1
#
_cell.length_a   1.000
_cell.length_b   1.000
_cell.length_c   1.000
_cell.angle_alpha   90.00
_cell.angle_beta   90.00
_cell.angle_gamma   90.00
#
_symmetry.space_group_name_H-M   'P 1'
#
loop_
_entity.id
_entity.type
_entity.pdbx_description
1 polymer ?
#
loop_
_entity_poly.entity_id
_entity_poly.type
_entity_poly.pdbx_seq_one_letter_code
_entity_poly.pdbx_strand_id
1 'polypeptide(L)'
;MAIITVTNTVDTDYGVPSVEGSLRAAIEKAQTGDVIRFAPELANQTIELERRYLIEKDITIDASGAPGLTLDGQDEDILIQVDGDGREFTLRGLTLVNGFHEHNGAGLRVRSSNANITVEDSTFSDHTALYGSAIWAKDESDVTVVNSVFDGNVSTGKIDSTAGAISVFDGGSLTVRGSEFTNNEGFSGGAIGTIFVDLLVEDSTFVNNQSRSLSGAVHADGASIPSDPQYYKGNQ
;
A
#
# COMPACT_ATOMS: atom_id res chain seq x y z
N MET A 1 0.90 23.95 0.80
CA MET A 1 0.71 23.09 1.97
C MET A 1 -0.33 23.69 2.91
N ALA A 2 -1.57 23.36 2.65
CA ALA A 2 -2.69 23.49 3.56
C ALA A 2 -2.93 22.15 4.29
N ILE A 3 -3.66 22.21 5.40
CA ILE A 3 -4.21 21.04 6.07
C ILE A 3 -5.71 21.01 5.79
N ILE A 4 -6.20 19.89 5.28
CA ILE A 4 -7.63 19.64 5.03
C ILE A 4 -8.10 18.58 6.02
N THR A 5 -9.19 18.84 6.73
CA THR A 5 -9.70 17.93 7.77
C THR A 5 -10.94 17.18 7.26
N VAL A 6 -10.88 15.85 7.32
CA VAL A 6 -12.02 14.94 7.15
C VAL A 6 -12.77 14.86 8.48
N THR A 7 -14.09 15.03 8.45
CA THR A 7 -14.94 15.17 9.64
C THR A 7 -16.11 14.19 9.69
N ASN A 8 -16.31 13.40 8.64
CA ASN A 8 -17.33 12.35 8.61
C ASN A 8 -16.87 11.14 7.80
N THR A 9 -17.61 10.03 7.94
CA THR A 9 -17.34 8.75 7.29
C THR A 9 -18.12 8.54 6.00
N VAL A 10 -18.85 9.55 5.52
CA VAL A 10 -19.68 9.40 4.33
C VAL A 10 -18.79 9.28 3.10
N ASP A 11 -19.04 8.28 2.27
CA ASP A 11 -18.48 8.15 0.94
C ASP A 11 -19.60 8.18 -0.11
N THR A 12 -19.24 8.43 -1.38
CA THR A 12 -20.22 8.58 -2.46
C THR A 12 -19.75 7.93 -3.77
N ASP A 13 -20.67 7.24 -4.43
CA ASP A 13 -20.47 6.56 -5.72
C ASP A 13 -20.20 7.53 -6.90
N TYR A 14 -19.89 6.99 -8.07
CA TYR A 14 -19.64 7.67 -9.32
C TYR A 14 -20.85 8.51 -9.78
N GLY A 15 -20.55 9.75 -10.21
CA GLY A 15 -21.57 10.69 -10.67
C GLY A 15 -22.38 11.35 -9.56
N VAL A 16 -22.16 10.96 -8.29
CA VAL A 16 -22.68 11.65 -7.11
C VAL A 16 -21.64 12.65 -6.61
N PRO A 17 -21.99 13.93 -6.38
CA PRO A 17 -21.07 14.89 -5.78
C PRO A 17 -20.59 14.42 -4.40
N SER A 18 -19.32 14.66 -4.10
CA SER A 18 -18.75 14.36 -2.79
C SER A 18 -19.45 15.17 -1.68
N VAL A 19 -19.56 14.57 -0.50
CA VAL A 19 -20.14 15.22 0.69
C VAL A 19 -19.07 16.04 1.39
N GLU A 20 -19.36 17.30 1.75
CA GLU A 20 -18.43 18.14 2.50
C GLU A 20 -17.99 17.44 3.80
N GLY A 21 -16.69 17.48 4.07
CA GLY A 21 -16.08 16.80 5.21
C GLY A 21 -15.75 15.32 5.00
N SER A 22 -16.14 14.71 3.86
CA SER A 22 -15.68 13.37 3.49
C SER A 22 -14.22 13.35 3.05
N LEU A 23 -13.58 12.18 3.09
CA LEU A 23 -12.25 11.97 2.51
C LEU A 23 -12.23 12.27 1.01
N ARG A 24 -13.31 11.91 0.29
CA ARG A 24 -13.45 12.19 -1.14
C ARG A 24 -13.42 13.68 -1.45
N ALA A 25 -14.21 14.46 -0.71
CA ALA A 25 -14.22 15.93 -0.84
C ALA A 25 -12.86 16.53 -0.47
N ALA A 26 -12.15 15.96 0.52
CA ALA A 26 -10.81 16.40 0.90
C ALA A 26 -9.78 16.18 -0.22
N ILE A 27 -9.80 15.00 -0.86
CA ILE A 27 -8.91 14.65 -1.99
C ILE A 27 -9.20 15.55 -3.21
N GLU A 28 -10.47 15.79 -3.51
CA GLU A 28 -10.88 16.69 -4.60
C GLU A 28 -10.37 18.11 -4.38
N LYS A 29 -10.48 18.62 -3.14
CA LYS A 29 -10.04 19.96 -2.75
C LYS A 29 -8.52 20.12 -2.66
N ALA A 30 -7.79 19.07 -2.24
CA ALA A 30 -6.36 19.11 -2.03
C ALA A 30 -5.59 19.59 -3.27
N GLN A 31 -4.47 20.27 -3.03
CA GLN A 31 -3.49 20.64 -4.04
C GLN A 31 -2.17 19.90 -3.75
N THR A 32 -1.25 19.85 -4.74
CA THR A 32 0.10 19.29 -4.53
C THR A 32 0.78 19.94 -3.32
N GLY A 33 1.34 19.09 -2.45
CA GLY A 33 1.98 19.43 -1.19
C GLY A 33 1.02 19.64 -0.02
N ASP A 34 -0.26 19.31 -0.13
CA ASP A 34 -1.21 19.40 0.99
C ASP A 34 -1.24 18.12 1.84
N VAL A 35 -1.71 18.28 3.08
CA VAL A 35 -1.90 17.17 4.03
C VAL A 35 -3.38 17.04 4.36
N ILE A 36 -3.93 15.85 4.16
CA ILE A 36 -5.27 15.47 4.57
C ILE A 36 -5.16 14.79 5.94
N ARG A 37 -5.90 15.30 6.92
CA ARG A 37 -6.00 14.76 8.28
C ARG A 37 -7.42 14.41 8.63
N PHE A 38 -7.58 13.60 9.66
CA PHE A 38 -8.88 13.17 10.14
C PHE A 38 -9.17 13.78 11.51
N ALA A 39 -10.41 14.19 11.72
CA ALA A 39 -10.88 14.68 12.99
C ALA A 39 -10.82 13.53 14.04
N PRO A 40 -10.43 13.80 15.30
CA PRO A 40 -10.27 12.74 16.31
C PRO A 40 -11.53 11.91 16.57
N GLU A 41 -12.71 12.46 16.29
CA GLU A 41 -14.01 11.80 16.40
C GLU A 41 -14.15 10.61 15.43
N LEU A 42 -13.29 10.52 14.41
CA LEU A 42 -13.25 9.41 13.46
C LEU A 42 -12.41 8.20 13.95
N ALA A 43 -11.80 8.27 15.13
CA ALA A 43 -11.08 7.14 15.69
C ALA A 43 -11.98 5.89 15.81
N ASN A 44 -11.48 4.73 15.38
CA ASN A 44 -12.19 3.44 15.31
C ASN A 44 -13.48 3.45 14.48
N GLN A 45 -13.69 4.46 13.64
CA GLN A 45 -14.78 4.45 12.67
C GLN A 45 -14.35 3.73 11.39
N THR A 46 -15.34 3.34 10.59
CA THR A 46 -15.13 2.78 9.25
C THR A 46 -15.71 3.73 8.21
N ILE A 47 -14.94 3.98 7.15
CA ILE A 47 -15.42 4.54 5.89
C ILE A 47 -15.59 3.37 4.94
N GLU A 48 -16.83 3.00 4.66
CA GLU A 48 -17.17 2.02 3.63
C GLU A 48 -17.03 2.70 2.27
N LEU A 49 -16.17 2.17 1.40
CA LEU A 49 -15.91 2.76 0.09
C LEU A 49 -17.00 2.36 -0.89
N GLU A 50 -17.52 3.35 -1.60
CA GLU A 50 -18.41 3.13 -2.74
C GLU A 50 -17.58 2.93 -4.04
N ARG A 51 -16.33 3.40 -4.05
CA ARG A 51 -15.38 3.30 -5.15
C ARG A 51 -13.97 3.69 -4.72
N ARG A 52 -12.96 3.32 -5.51
CA ARG A 52 -11.56 3.75 -5.28
C ARG A 52 -11.37 5.25 -5.08
N TYR A 53 -10.39 5.61 -4.26
CA TYR A 53 -9.81 6.93 -4.18
C TYR A 53 -8.71 7.10 -5.22
N LEU A 54 -8.87 8.09 -6.09
CA LEU A 54 -7.89 8.41 -7.13
C LEU A 54 -6.99 9.56 -6.66
N ILE A 55 -5.68 9.31 -6.62
CA ILE A 55 -4.66 10.25 -6.19
C ILE A 55 -3.85 10.72 -7.40
N GLU A 56 -4.18 11.92 -7.88
CA GLU A 56 -3.52 12.57 -9.04
C GLU A 56 -2.68 13.79 -8.63
N LYS A 57 -2.35 13.90 -7.34
CA LYS A 57 -1.65 15.03 -6.75
C LYS A 57 -0.67 14.53 -5.70
N ASP A 58 0.39 15.29 -5.47
CA ASP A 58 1.36 14.93 -4.45
C ASP A 58 0.79 15.29 -3.09
N ILE A 59 0.36 14.32 -2.30
CA ILE A 59 -0.35 14.59 -1.03
C ILE A 59 0.03 13.58 0.04
N THR A 60 -0.17 14.00 1.29
CA THR A 60 -0.10 13.11 2.45
C THR A 60 -1.50 12.87 2.99
N ILE A 61 -1.87 11.62 3.24
CA ILE A 61 -3.05 11.22 4.02
C ILE A 61 -2.55 10.73 5.39
N ASP A 62 -2.89 11.46 6.45
CA ASP A 62 -2.36 11.28 7.80
C ASP A 62 -3.49 11.09 8.82
N ALA A 63 -3.74 9.83 9.17
CA ALA A 63 -4.73 9.40 10.17
C ALA A 63 -4.16 9.24 11.58
N SER A 64 -2.95 9.73 11.86
CA SER A 64 -2.38 9.72 13.22
C SER A 64 -3.27 10.41 14.26
N GLY A 65 -4.13 11.34 13.84
CA GLY A 65 -5.13 12.02 14.68
C GLY A 65 -6.41 11.22 14.95
N ALA A 66 -6.66 10.13 14.21
CA ALA A 66 -7.87 9.30 14.31
C ALA A 66 -7.48 7.81 14.35
N PRO A 67 -6.84 7.34 15.44
CA PRO A 67 -6.31 5.98 15.52
C PRO A 67 -7.40 4.92 15.32
N GLY A 68 -7.06 3.86 14.58
CA GLY A 68 -7.98 2.76 14.28
C GLY A 68 -9.03 3.10 13.22
N LEU A 69 -8.93 4.24 12.53
CA LEU A 69 -9.81 4.54 11.39
C LEU A 69 -9.56 3.55 10.25
N THR A 70 -10.66 2.96 9.78
CA THR A 70 -10.66 1.93 8.74
C THR A 70 -11.23 2.46 7.42
N LEU A 71 -10.56 2.14 6.32
CA LEU A 71 -11.10 2.19 4.97
C LEU A 71 -11.46 0.76 4.56
N ASP A 72 -12.73 0.51 4.25
CA ASP A 72 -13.23 -0.82 3.89
C ASP A 72 -13.64 -0.85 2.41
N GLY A 73 -12.94 -1.66 1.62
CA GLY A 73 -13.21 -1.86 0.19
C GLY A 73 -14.40 -2.77 -0.12
N GLN A 74 -15.00 -3.38 0.91
CA GLN A 74 -16.18 -4.25 0.82
C GLN A 74 -16.06 -5.44 -0.14
N ASP A 75 -14.84 -5.88 -0.45
CA ASP A 75 -14.52 -6.90 -1.45
C ASP A 75 -14.95 -6.54 -2.90
N GLU A 76 -15.17 -5.25 -3.20
CA GLU A 76 -15.69 -4.81 -4.50
C GLU A 76 -14.69 -4.05 -5.37
N ASP A 77 -13.84 -3.19 -4.79
CA ASP A 77 -12.90 -2.35 -5.55
C ASP A 77 -11.55 -2.16 -4.84
N ILE A 78 -10.59 -1.60 -5.58
CA ILE A 78 -9.33 -1.09 -5.03
C ILE A 78 -9.64 0.06 -4.06
N LEU A 79 -8.94 0.16 -2.94
CA LEU A 79 -9.12 1.30 -2.03
C LEU A 79 -8.48 2.58 -2.57
N ILE A 80 -7.19 2.55 -2.88
CA ILE A 80 -6.41 3.73 -3.30
C ILE A 80 -5.66 3.43 -4.61
N GLN A 81 -5.84 4.29 -5.60
CA GLN A 81 -5.04 4.30 -6.83
C GLN A 81 -4.24 5.59 -6.94
N VAL A 82 -2.94 5.47 -7.16
CA VAL A 82 -2.00 6.57 -7.33
C VAL A 82 -1.61 6.68 -8.81
N ASP A 83 -1.85 7.84 -9.42
CA ASP A 83 -1.68 8.09 -10.85
C ASP A 83 -0.79 9.32 -11.15
N GLY A 84 -0.04 9.23 -12.25
CA GLY A 84 0.82 10.30 -12.80
C GLY A 84 2.31 10.09 -12.50
N ASP A 85 3.19 10.34 -13.46
CA ASP A 85 4.63 10.08 -13.33
C ASP A 85 5.29 11.00 -12.28
N GLY A 86 6.24 10.48 -11.52
CA GLY A 86 6.98 11.23 -10.49
C GLY A 86 6.15 11.55 -9.25
N ARG A 87 5.05 10.82 -9.01
CA ARG A 87 4.10 11.10 -7.93
C ARG A 87 4.71 10.85 -6.56
N GLU A 88 4.54 11.82 -5.66
CA GLU A 88 4.90 11.69 -4.24
C GLU A 88 3.62 11.45 -3.42
N PHE A 89 3.50 10.30 -2.76
CA PHE A 89 2.34 9.98 -1.93
C PHE A 89 2.75 9.38 -0.59
N THR A 90 2.14 9.88 0.49
CA THR A 90 2.34 9.34 1.84
C THR A 90 1.01 8.93 2.45
N LEU A 91 0.98 7.71 2.99
CA LEU A 91 -0.14 7.15 3.74
C LEU A 91 0.32 6.84 5.16
N ARG A 92 -0.36 7.38 6.17
CA ARG A 92 -0.01 7.15 7.57
C ARG A 92 -1.22 6.83 8.43
N GLY A 93 -1.10 5.82 9.29
CA GLY A 93 -2.03 5.60 10.41
C GLY A 93 -3.40 5.01 10.05
N LEU A 94 -3.58 4.49 8.83
CA LEU A 94 -4.87 3.94 8.39
C LEU A 94 -4.88 2.41 8.46
N THR A 95 -6.06 1.86 8.74
CA THR A 95 -6.36 0.44 8.50
C THR A 95 -7.09 0.33 7.17
N LEU A 96 -6.58 -0.49 6.26
CA LEU A 96 -7.11 -0.73 4.93
C LEU A 96 -7.51 -2.19 4.86
N VAL A 97 -8.78 -2.46 4.57
CA VAL A 97 -9.33 -3.83 4.62
C VAL A 97 -10.17 -4.16 3.40
N ASN A 98 -10.32 -5.45 3.11
CA ASN A 98 -11.26 -6.00 2.13
C ASN A 98 -11.19 -5.33 0.77
N GLY A 99 -9.98 -4.97 0.33
CA GLY A 99 -9.80 -4.48 -1.03
C GLY A 99 -9.84 -5.63 -2.00
N PHE A 100 -10.55 -5.47 -3.12
CA PHE A 100 -10.62 -6.46 -4.17
C PHE A 100 -10.28 -5.88 -5.53
N HIS A 101 -9.56 -6.64 -6.36
CA HIS A 101 -9.47 -6.31 -7.77
C HIS A 101 -9.18 -7.54 -8.64
N GLU A 102 -9.90 -7.67 -9.75
CA GLU A 102 -9.83 -8.85 -10.64
C GLU A 102 -8.45 -9.10 -11.28
N HIS A 103 -7.59 -8.07 -11.32
CA HIS A 103 -6.26 -8.13 -11.96
C HIS A 103 -5.09 -7.61 -11.08
N ASN A 104 -4.99 -6.31 -10.80
CA ASN A 104 -3.87 -5.67 -10.08
C ASN A 104 -4.13 -5.48 -8.57
N GLY A 105 -3.21 -4.81 -7.85
CA GLY A 105 -3.29 -4.39 -6.44
C GLY A 105 -4.64 -3.87 -5.97
N ALA A 106 -5.08 -4.31 -4.79
CA ALA A 106 -6.41 -4.07 -4.24
C ALA A 106 -6.43 -3.12 -3.02
N GLY A 107 -5.35 -2.99 -2.25
CA GLY A 107 -5.23 -1.96 -1.21
C GLY A 107 -4.77 -0.61 -1.79
N LEU A 108 -3.50 -0.57 -2.18
CA LEU A 108 -2.81 0.58 -2.77
C LEU A 108 -2.18 0.17 -4.09
N ARG A 109 -2.69 0.73 -5.18
CA ARG A 109 -2.20 0.50 -6.54
C ARG A 109 -1.50 1.73 -7.09
N VAL A 110 -0.23 1.57 -7.43
CA VAL A 110 0.61 2.63 -8.01
C VAL A 110 0.69 2.42 -9.52
N ARG A 111 0.07 3.32 -10.29
CA ARG A 111 0.05 3.32 -11.76
C ARG A 111 0.74 4.59 -12.27
N SER A 112 1.94 4.79 -11.75
CA SER A 112 2.81 5.95 -11.95
C SER A 112 4.21 5.44 -12.22
N SER A 113 4.92 6.02 -13.18
CA SER A 113 6.35 5.75 -13.36
C SER A 113 7.16 6.64 -12.42
N ASN A 114 8.26 6.15 -11.86
CA ASN A 114 9.13 6.92 -10.96
C ASN A 114 8.40 7.50 -9.73
N ALA A 115 7.39 6.82 -9.21
CA ALA A 115 6.66 7.30 -8.03
C ALA A 115 7.48 7.09 -6.75
N ASN A 116 7.27 7.94 -5.76
CA ASN A 116 7.79 7.76 -4.40
C ASN A 116 6.61 7.59 -3.43
N ILE A 117 6.51 6.40 -2.86
CA ILE A 117 5.39 5.99 -2.03
C ILE A 117 5.91 5.68 -0.63
N THR A 118 5.36 6.36 0.37
CA THR A 118 5.67 6.10 1.77
C THR A 118 4.43 5.63 2.51
N VAL A 119 4.53 4.47 3.16
CA VAL A 119 3.49 3.86 3.99
C VAL A 119 4.03 3.70 5.40
N GLU A 120 3.37 4.34 6.37
CA GLU A 120 3.82 4.39 7.75
C GLU A 120 2.69 4.04 8.72
N ASP A 121 3.00 3.28 9.76
CA ASP A 121 2.07 3.00 10.88
C ASP A 121 0.68 2.54 10.40
N SER A 122 0.61 1.79 9.30
CA SER A 122 -0.63 1.43 8.62
C SER A 122 -0.84 -0.09 8.62
N THR A 123 -2.10 -0.51 8.53
CA THR A 123 -2.47 -1.93 8.46
C THR A 123 -3.16 -2.21 7.13
N PHE A 124 -2.78 -3.30 6.47
CA PHE A 124 -3.41 -3.82 5.26
C PHE A 124 -3.86 -5.25 5.56
N SER A 125 -5.16 -5.50 5.54
CA SER A 125 -5.68 -6.85 5.79
C SER A 125 -6.72 -7.32 4.78
N ASP A 126 -6.72 -8.63 4.57
CA ASP A 126 -7.75 -9.33 3.79
C ASP A 126 -7.92 -8.80 2.36
N HIS A 127 -6.87 -8.20 1.79
CA HIS A 127 -6.89 -7.78 0.38
C HIS A 127 -6.78 -8.99 -0.54
N THR A 128 -7.58 -9.02 -1.61
CA THR A 128 -7.54 -10.08 -2.62
C THR A 128 -7.36 -9.51 -4.02
N ALA A 129 -6.32 -9.93 -4.74
CA ALA A 129 -6.14 -9.56 -6.14
C ALA A 129 -5.33 -10.58 -6.96
N LEU A 130 -5.31 -10.48 -8.29
CA LEU A 130 -4.57 -11.43 -9.12
C LEU A 130 -3.04 -11.21 -9.04
N TYR A 131 -2.51 -10.00 -9.23
CA TYR A 131 -1.07 -9.75 -9.43
C TYR A 131 -0.29 -9.21 -8.21
N GLY A 132 -0.97 -8.93 -7.11
CA GLY A 132 -0.44 -8.42 -5.85
C GLY A 132 -1.63 -7.89 -5.07
N SER A 133 -1.73 -8.12 -3.78
CA SER A 133 -2.98 -7.94 -3.03
C SER A 133 -3.06 -6.58 -2.36
N ALA A 134 -2.19 -6.30 -1.39
CA ALA A 134 -2.27 -5.09 -0.59
C ALA A 134 -1.58 -3.92 -1.27
N ILE A 135 -0.30 -4.04 -1.63
CA ILE A 135 0.45 -2.98 -2.33
C ILE A 135 0.97 -3.52 -3.65
N TRP A 136 0.73 -2.78 -4.72
CA TRP A 136 1.25 -3.08 -6.04
C TRP A 136 1.87 -1.82 -6.66
N ALA A 137 3.15 -1.90 -7.03
CA ALA A 137 3.87 -0.82 -7.70
C ALA A 137 4.78 -1.35 -8.81
N LYS A 138 5.09 -0.49 -9.79
CA LYS A 138 6.00 -0.81 -10.89
C LYS A 138 6.64 0.42 -11.53
N ASP A 139 7.38 0.22 -12.62
CA ASP A 139 7.92 1.26 -13.50
C ASP A 139 8.84 2.24 -12.76
N GLU A 140 9.94 1.73 -12.18
CA GLU A 140 10.94 2.54 -11.46
C GLU A 140 10.39 3.26 -10.21
N SER A 141 9.31 2.75 -9.61
CA SER A 141 8.72 3.33 -8.39
C SER A 141 9.43 2.87 -7.12
N ASP A 142 9.69 3.81 -6.23
CA ASP A 142 10.23 3.59 -4.90
C ASP A 142 9.09 3.46 -3.88
N VAL A 143 9.11 2.36 -3.12
CA VAL A 143 8.13 2.09 -2.05
C VAL A 143 8.85 1.91 -0.72
N THR A 144 8.51 2.73 0.25
CA THR A 144 8.99 2.64 1.63
C THR A 144 7.84 2.27 2.57
N VAL A 145 8.01 1.19 3.32
CA VAL A 145 7.04 0.66 4.28
C VAL A 145 7.68 0.59 5.65
N VAL A 146 7.10 1.28 6.62
CA VAL A 146 7.66 1.41 7.97
C VAL A 146 6.58 1.15 9.02
N ASN A 147 6.92 0.36 10.03
CA ASN A 147 6.05 0.07 11.19
C ASN A 147 4.62 -0.35 10.80
N SER A 148 4.50 -1.11 9.72
CA SER A 148 3.19 -1.46 9.15
C SER A 148 2.91 -2.95 9.28
N VAL A 149 1.63 -3.30 9.21
CA VAL A 149 1.15 -4.68 9.36
C VAL A 149 0.43 -5.12 8.09
N PHE A 150 0.76 -6.32 7.61
CA PHE A 150 0.13 -6.97 6.47
C PHE A 150 -0.38 -8.34 6.92
N ASP A 151 -1.69 -8.51 7.05
CA ASP A 151 -2.30 -9.75 7.52
C ASP A 151 -3.32 -10.33 6.54
N GLY A 152 -3.24 -11.63 6.27
CA GLY A 152 -4.30 -12.34 5.53
C GLY A 152 -4.48 -11.89 4.08
N ASN A 153 -3.51 -11.20 3.48
CA ASN A 153 -3.64 -10.73 2.11
C ASN A 153 -3.35 -11.87 1.11
N VAL A 154 -4.10 -11.93 0.02
CA VAL A 154 -4.06 -13.04 -0.94
C VAL A 154 -3.89 -12.54 -2.37
N SER A 155 -2.78 -12.90 -3.00
CA SER A 155 -2.69 -12.91 -4.46
C SER A 155 -3.28 -14.21 -4.98
N THR A 156 -4.04 -14.19 -6.08
CA THR A 156 -4.61 -15.41 -6.72
C THR A 156 -3.93 -15.78 -8.04
N GLY A 157 -3.10 -14.89 -8.58
CA GLY A 157 -2.38 -15.06 -9.84
C GLY A 157 -1.37 -16.20 -9.79
N LYS A 158 -0.88 -16.56 -10.98
CA LYS A 158 0.14 -17.60 -11.20
C LYS A 158 1.25 -17.08 -12.11
N ILE A 159 1.82 -15.94 -11.74
CA ILE A 159 2.91 -15.30 -12.46
C ILE A 159 4.02 -14.95 -11.48
N ASP A 160 5.24 -14.84 -12.00
CA ASP A 160 6.43 -14.76 -11.16
C ASP A 160 6.52 -13.44 -10.36
N SER A 161 5.76 -12.41 -10.74
CA SER A 161 5.73 -11.11 -10.05
C SER A 161 4.69 -10.98 -8.94
N THR A 162 3.93 -12.04 -8.60
CA THR A 162 2.87 -11.91 -7.58
C THR A 162 3.28 -12.35 -6.19
N ALA A 163 2.87 -11.55 -5.21
CA ALA A 163 3.02 -11.83 -3.80
C ALA A 163 1.74 -11.62 -3.02
N GLY A 164 1.66 -12.26 -1.87
CA GLY A 164 0.47 -12.20 -1.03
C GLY A 164 0.29 -10.89 -0.29
N ALA A 165 1.25 -9.98 -0.20
CA ALA A 165 1.06 -8.65 0.39
C ALA A 165 1.58 -7.53 -0.51
N ILE A 166 2.88 -7.54 -0.84
CA ILE A 166 3.53 -6.46 -1.58
C ILE A 166 4.18 -7.02 -2.85
N SER A 167 3.77 -6.50 -4.01
CA SER A 167 4.43 -6.74 -5.30
C SER A 167 5.04 -5.45 -5.83
N VAL A 168 6.36 -5.43 -6.05
CA VAL A 168 7.05 -4.32 -6.74
C VAL A 168 7.93 -4.87 -7.85
N PHE A 169 7.85 -4.35 -9.08
CA PHE A 169 8.65 -4.88 -10.19
C PHE A 169 8.95 -3.84 -11.27
N ASP A 170 9.88 -4.16 -12.17
CA ASP A 170 10.27 -3.29 -13.28
C ASP A 170 10.99 -2.01 -12.83
N GLY A 171 12.01 -2.17 -11.99
CA GLY A 171 12.86 -1.08 -11.49
C GLY A 171 12.41 -0.49 -10.15
N GLY A 172 13.19 0.49 -9.67
CA GLY A 172 12.94 1.20 -8.41
C GLY A 172 13.43 0.41 -7.18
N SER A 173 12.86 0.71 -6.02
CA SER A 173 13.23 0.09 -4.76
C SER A 173 12.03 -0.25 -3.88
N LEU A 174 12.19 -1.28 -3.05
CA LEU A 174 11.29 -1.61 -1.95
C LEU A 174 12.10 -1.65 -0.66
N THR A 175 11.78 -0.76 0.27
CA THR A 175 12.37 -0.74 1.61
C THR A 175 11.30 -1.03 2.66
N VAL A 176 11.54 -2.04 3.49
CA VAL A 176 10.61 -2.49 4.53
C VAL A 176 11.33 -2.49 5.88
N ARG A 177 10.79 -1.76 6.87
CA ARG A 177 11.38 -1.64 8.21
C ARG A 177 10.37 -1.82 9.31
N GLY A 178 10.74 -2.53 10.38
CA GLY A 178 9.92 -2.61 11.60
C GLY A 178 8.52 -3.18 11.36
N SER A 179 8.30 -3.94 10.29
CA SER A 179 6.97 -4.32 9.81
C SER A 179 6.67 -5.79 10.05
N GLU A 180 5.39 -6.14 10.11
CA GLU A 180 4.93 -7.51 10.34
C GLU A 180 4.09 -8.01 9.17
N PHE A 181 4.40 -9.22 8.71
CA PHE A 181 3.69 -9.92 7.64
C PHE A 181 3.20 -11.26 8.17
N THR A 182 1.89 -11.41 8.30
CA THR A 182 1.24 -12.61 8.83
C THR A 182 0.24 -13.19 7.84
N ASN A 183 0.22 -14.51 7.71
CA ASN A 183 -0.83 -15.24 6.98
C ASN A 183 -1.07 -14.79 5.53
N ASN A 184 -0.08 -14.16 4.87
CA ASN A 184 -0.24 -13.73 3.49
C ASN A 184 0.01 -14.91 2.53
N GLU A 185 -0.74 -14.97 1.44
CA GLU A 185 -0.63 -16.04 0.44
C GLU A 185 -0.38 -15.50 -0.97
N GLY A 186 0.72 -15.91 -1.60
CA GLY A 186 1.12 -15.47 -2.94
C GLY A 186 1.57 -16.62 -3.84
N PHE A 187 1.91 -16.31 -5.09
CA PHE A 187 2.42 -17.33 -6.02
C PHE A 187 3.93 -17.47 -5.93
N SER A 188 4.64 -16.34 -6.00
CA SER A 188 6.11 -16.32 -5.94
C SER A 188 6.59 -16.17 -4.51
N GLY A 189 6.16 -15.10 -3.84
CA GLY A 189 6.42 -14.85 -2.43
C GLY A 189 5.13 -14.85 -1.63
N GLY A 190 5.13 -15.51 -0.46
CA GLY A 190 3.95 -15.53 0.40
C GLY A 190 3.53 -14.13 0.86
N ALA A 191 4.49 -13.26 1.16
CA ALA A 191 4.24 -11.87 1.55
C ALA A 191 4.80 -10.88 0.52
N ILE A 192 6.11 -10.93 0.24
CA ILE A 192 6.78 -9.95 -0.63
C ILE A 192 7.28 -10.64 -1.89
N GLY A 193 7.07 -10.00 -3.04
CA GLY A 193 7.57 -10.44 -4.34
C GLY A 193 8.15 -9.26 -5.11
N THR A 194 9.40 -9.39 -5.52
CA THR A 194 10.06 -8.36 -6.33
C THR A 194 10.75 -8.92 -7.58
N ILE A 195 10.74 -8.15 -8.67
CA ILE A 195 11.47 -8.46 -9.91
C ILE A 195 12.18 -7.22 -10.46
N PHE A 196 13.52 -7.26 -10.56
CA PHE A 196 14.37 -6.14 -10.96
C PHE A 196 14.19 -4.90 -10.06
N VAL A 197 14.12 -5.11 -8.74
CA VAL A 197 13.91 -4.06 -7.73
C VAL A 197 14.93 -4.21 -6.62
N ASP A 198 15.51 -3.11 -6.17
CA ASP A 198 16.38 -3.10 -5.00
C ASP A 198 15.55 -3.36 -3.74
N LEU A 199 15.79 -4.48 -3.06
CA LEU A 199 15.02 -4.89 -1.88
C LEU A 199 15.86 -4.75 -0.61
N LEU A 200 15.33 -4.00 0.35
CA LEU A 200 15.85 -3.89 1.71
C LEU A 200 14.77 -4.25 2.73
N VAL A 201 15.05 -5.24 3.58
CA VAL A 201 14.15 -5.64 4.67
C VAL A 201 14.93 -5.66 5.97
N GLU A 202 14.52 -4.83 6.93
CA GLU A 202 15.17 -4.68 8.23
C GLU A 202 14.16 -4.78 9.36
N ASP A 203 14.55 -5.39 10.49
CA ASP A 203 13.76 -5.45 11.72
C ASP A 203 12.30 -5.86 11.53
N SER A 204 12.02 -6.74 10.55
CA SER A 204 10.67 -7.13 10.15
C SER A 204 10.42 -8.61 10.40
N THR A 205 9.17 -8.96 10.68
CA THR A 205 8.76 -10.32 11.05
C THR A 205 7.85 -10.93 10.00
N PHE A 206 8.10 -12.19 9.64
CA PHE A 206 7.29 -12.95 8.68
C PHE A 206 6.80 -14.25 9.33
N VAL A 207 5.48 -14.40 9.51
CA VAL A 207 4.86 -15.56 10.16
C VAL A 207 3.78 -16.15 9.27
N ASN A 208 3.79 -17.47 9.06
CA ASN A 208 2.75 -18.19 8.33
C ASN A 208 2.45 -17.69 6.90
N ASN A 209 3.38 -16.99 6.26
CA ASN A 209 3.24 -16.58 4.87
C ASN A 209 3.50 -17.77 3.94
N GLN A 210 2.64 -17.96 2.95
CA GLN A 210 2.63 -19.14 2.10
C GLN A 210 2.77 -18.78 0.63
N SER A 211 3.77 -19.37 -0.03
CA SER A 211 3.92 -19.30 -1.48
C SER A 211 3.44 -20.61 -2.11
N ARG A 212 2.75 -20.47 -3.24
CA ARG A 212 2.23 -21.61 -4.01
C ARG A 212 3.25 -22.22 -4.97
N SER A 213 4.41 -21.60 -5.21
CA SER A 213 5.36 -22.06 -6.24
C SER A 213 6.84 -21.91 -5.90
N LEU A 214 7.30 -20.70 -5.50
CA LEU A 214 8.74 -20.38 -5.55
C LEU A 214 9.39 -20.27 -4.16
N SER A 215 9.10 -19.22 -3.40
CA SER A 215 9.82 -18.86 -2.19
C SER A 215 8.86 -18.61 -1.02
N GLY A 216 9.18 -19.09 0.18
CA GLY A 216 8.28 -19.03 1.36
C GLY A 216 7.61 -17.67 1.61
N ALA A 217 8.25 -16.77 2.36
CA ALA A 217 7.67 -15.45 2.67
C ALA A 217 8.09 -14.36 1.67
N VAL A 218 9.34 -14.39 1.21
CA VAL A 218 9.91 -13.35 0.35
C VAL A 218 10.48 -13.99 -0.91
N HIS A 219 10.07 -13.47 -2.07
CA HIS A 219 10.64 -13.77 -3.36
C HIS A 219 11.27 -12.51 -3.94
N ALA A 220 12.51 -12.62 -4.40
CA ALA A 220 13.22 -11.54 -5.06
C ALA A 220 13.98 -12.11 -6.27
N ASP A 221 13.69 -11.60 -7.45
CA ASP A 221 14.42 -11.86 -8.69
C ASP A 221 15.07 -10.57 -9.20
N GLY A 222 16.32 -10.65 -9.64
CA GLY A 222 17.06 -9.49 -10.14
C GLY A 222 17.27 -8.34 -9.14
N ALA A 223 17.04 -8.56 -7.83
CA ALA A 223 17.27 -7.56 -6.80
C ALA A 223 18.79 -7.34 -6.61
N SER A 224 19.23 -6.08 -6.69
CA SER A 224 20.61 -5.76 -6.32
C SER A 224 20.71 -5.73 -4.79
N ILE A 225 21.80 -6.25 -4.25
CA ILE A 225 22.08 -6.16 -2.82
C ILE A 225 22.41 -4.69 -2.53
N PRO A 226 21.73 -4.02 -1.58
CA PRO A 226 22.06 -2.64 -1.24
C PRO A 226 23.55 -2.52 -0.96
N SER A 227 24.21 -1.51 -1.53
CA SER A 227 25.64 -1.22 -1.32
C SER A 227 25.94 -0.69 0.09
N ASP A 228 25.24 -1.19 1.11
CA ASP A 228 25.45 -0.81 2.50
C ASP A 228 26.60 -1.63 3.11
N PRO A 229 27.69 -0.97 3.58
CA PRO A 229 28.83 -1.63 4.19
C PRO A 229 28.53 -2.64 5.30
N GLN A 230 27.38 -2.53 5.99
CA GLN A 230 27.01 -3.51 7.04
C GLN A 230 26.76 -4.91 6.47
N TYR A 231 26.33 -5.04 5.21
CA TYR A 231 26.16 -6.34 4.54
C TYR A 231 27.47 -6.95 4.00
N TYR A 232 28.54 -6.16 3.94
CA TYR A 232 29.83 -6.59 3.39
C TYR A 232 30.95 -6.69 4.45
N LYS A 233 30.62 -6.47 5.72
CA LYS A 233 31.60 -6.49 6.81
C LYS A 233 32.04 -7.92 7.15
N GLY A 234 33.23 -8.32 6.67
CA GLY A 234 33.83 -9.63 6.94
C GLY A 234 33.88 -10.57 5.73
N ASN A 235 33.39 -10.14 4.58
CA ASN A 235 33.50 -10.86 3.32
C ASN A 235 34.67 -10.27 2.50
N GLN A 236 35.88 -10.84 2.68
CA GLN A 236 37.00 -10.74 1.74
C GLN A 236 37.37 -12.15 1.27
#